data_AF-A0A931LSV4-F1
#
_entry.id   AF-A0A931LSV4-F1
#
_cell.length_a   1.000
_cell.length_b   1.000
_cell.length_c   1.000
_cell.angle_alpha   90.00
_cell.angle_beta   90.00
_cell.angle_gamma   90.00
#
_symmetry.space_group_name_H-M   'P 1'
#
loop_
_entity.id
_entity.type
_entity.pdbx_description
1 polymer ?
#
loop_
_entity_poly.entity_id
_entity_poly.type
_entity_poly.pdbx_seq_one_letter_code
_entity_poly.pdbx_strand_id
1 'polypeptide(L)'
;MKRRGNTLVMMLSAVGILMLLLVVFFVGQVGGVGAGPGKERADKMGTTVPGKVIFAARDEVCKSNLSQAREAVKIARMGAPDGKAPDTLEELHLGSSFTKCPIEPHEPYNYNPATGEVTCPHPGHGDY
;
A
#
# COMPACT_ATOMS: atom_id res chain seq x y z
N MET A 1 -41.05 38.66 -30.66
CA MET A 1 -40.87 37.56 -29.69
C MET A 1 -39.81 36.57 -30.18
N LYS A 2 -38.51 36.81 -29.90
CA LYS A 2 -37.36 35.96 -30.30
C LYS A 2 -36.60 35.44 -29.06
N ARG A 3 -37.33 34.91 -28.07
CA ARG A 3 -36.73 34.36 -26.82
C ARG A 3 -36.81 32.82 -26.69
N ARG A 4 -37.51 32.14 -27.61
CA ARG A 4 -37.73 30.68 -27.54
C ARG A 4 -36.62 29.83 -28.17
N GLY A 5 -35.80 30.39 -29.07
CA GLY A 5 -34.68 29.66 -29.68
C GLY A 5 -33.46 29.55 -28.75
N ASN A 6 -33.23 30.57 -27.91
CA ASN A 6 -32.05 30.61 -27.04
C ASN A 6 -32.12 29.60 -25.88
N THR A 7 -33.32 29.27 -25.39
CA THR A 7 -33.49 28.31 -24.27
C THR A 7 -33.21 26.88 -24.69
N LEU A 8 -33.57 26.50 -25.92
CA LEU A 8 -33.31 25.15 -26.44
C LEU A 8 -31.82 24.92 -26.69
N VAL A 9 -31.13 25.90 -27.28
CA VAL A 9 -29.69 25.81 -27.54
C VAL A 9 -28.89 25.76 -26.24
N MET A 10 -29.24 26.58 -25.25
CA MET A 10 -28.57 26.58 -23.93
C MET A 10 -28.82 25.28 -23.16
N MET A 11 -30.03 24.71 -23.26
CA MET A 11 -30.36 23.45 -22.58
C MET A 11 -29.64 22.26 -23.22
N LEU A 12 -29.57 22.20 -24.56
CA LEU A 12 -28.85 21.15 -25.27
C LEU A 12 -27.33 21.22 -25.02
N SER A 13 -26.74 22.42 -24.98
CA SER A 13 -25.32 22.55 -24.66
C SER A 13 -25.01 22.16 -23.22
N ALA A 14 -25.86 22.55 -22.25
CA ALA A 14 -25.71 22.15 -20.86
C ALA A 14 -25.80 20.62 -20.67
N VAL A 15 -26.77 19.97 -21.32
CA VAL A 15 -26.91 18.51 -21.29
C VAL A 15 -25.72 17.82 -21.98
N GLY A 16 -25.23 18.37 -23.10
CA GLY A 16 -24.06 17.87 -23.80
C GLY A 16 -22.79 17.92 -22.94
N ILE A 17 -22.55 19.04 -22.25
CA ILE A 17 -21.41 19.19 -21.33
C ILE A 17 -21.58 18.25 -20.13
N LEU A 18 -22.78 18.11 -19.57
CA LEU A 18 -23.05 17.18 -18.47
C LEU A 18 -22.78 15.73 -18.88
N MET A 19 -23.24 15.32 -20.06
CA MET A 19 -22.97 13.98 -20.61
C MET A 19 -21.47 13.76 -20.83
N LEU A 20 -20.75 14.74 -21.36
CA LEU A 20 -19.30 14.66 -21.53
C LEU A 20 -18.59 14.49 -20.18
N LEU A 21 -18.97 15.28 -19.17
CA LEU A 21 -18.42 15.18 -17.83
C LEU A 21 -18.73 13.84 -17.17
N LEU A 22 -19.94 13.29 -17.36
CA LEU A 22 -20.29 11.96 -16.89
C LEU A 22 -19.47 10.88 -17.59
N VAL A 23 -19.28 10.96 -18.91
CA VAL A 23 -18.43 10.02 -19.64
C VAL A 23 -16.99 10.10 -19.17
N VAL A 24 -16.42 11.30 -19.00
CA VAL A 24 -15.06 11.48 -18.47
C VAL A 24 -14.96 10.99 -17.03
N PHE A 25 -15.98 11.20 -16.20
CA PHE A 25 -16.00 10.71 -14.83
C PHE A 25 -16.07 9.19 -14.78
N PHE A 26 -16.98 8.56 -15.52
CA PHE A 26 -17.14 7.10 -15.52
C PHE A 26 -15.99 6.40 -16.25
N VAL A 27 -15.61 6.84 -17.46
CA VAL A 27 -14.49 6.27 -18.24
C VAL A 27 -13.15 6.61 -17.60
N GLY A 28 -12.97 7.81 -17.07
CA GLY A 28 -11.79 8.18 -16.27
C GLY A 28 -11.73 7.46 -14.92
N GLN A 29 -12.82 6.86 -14.44
CA GLN A 29 -12.79 5.97 -13.28
C GLN A 29 -12.50 4.51 -13.65
N VAL A 30 -12.82 4.06 -14.87
CA VAL A 30 -12.42 2.72 -15.38
C VAL A 30 -11.02 2.70 -16.02
N GLY A 31 -10.53 3.86 -16.45
CA GLY A 31 -9.24 4.05 -17.12
C GLY A 31 -8.57 5.33 -16.66
N GLY A 32 -8.46 5.51 -15.34
CA GLY A 32 -7.78 6.62 -14.68
C GLY A 32 -6.62 7.17 -15.49
N VAL A 33 -6.60 8.49 -15.63
CA VAL A 33 -5.38 9.25 -15.91
C VAL A 33 -4.44 8.95 -14.73
N GLY A 34 -3.73 7.82 -14.80
CA GLY A 34 -2.93 7.23 -13.71
C GLY A 34 -3.14 5.73 -13.45
N ALA A 35 -4.20 5.11 -13.97
CA ALA A 35 -4.45 3.67 -13.84
C ALA A 35 -3.90 2.92 -15.08
N GLY A 36 -2.58 2.77 -15.12
CA GLY A 36 -1.99 1.66 -15.88
C GLY A 36 -2.55 0.33 -15.35
N PRO A 37 -2.37 -0.81 -16.07
CA PRO A 37 -2.79 -2.11 -15.57
C PRO A 37 -2.21 -2.29 -14.18
N GLY A 38 -3.06 -2.14 -13.16
CA GLY A 38 -2.63 -2.17 -11.77
C GLY A 38 -2.06 -3.54 -11.57
N LYS A 39 -0.72 -3.63 -11.41
CA LYS A 39 -0.02 -4.89 -11.19
C LYS A 39 -0.81 -5.66 -10.15
N GLU A 40 -1.41 -6.76 -10.57
CA GLU A 40 -2.10 -7.63 -9.63
C GLU A 40 -1.06 -8.02 -8.58
N ARG A 41 -1.42 -7.83 -7.31
CA ARG A 41 -0.53 -8.16 -6.21
C ARG A 41 -0.17 -9.65 -6.30
N ALA A 42 1.06 -9.99 -5.91
CA ALA A 42 1.52 -11.37 -5.93
C ALA A 42 0.64 -12.29 -5.06
N ASP A 43 0.04 -11.73 -4.00
CA ASP A 43 -0.89 -12.40 -3.08
C ASP A 43 -2.34 -12.45 -3.57
N LYS A 44 -2.67 -11.81 -4.70
CA LYS A 44 -4.03 -11.66 -5.25
C LYS A 44 -5.07 -11.13 -4.25
N MET A 45 -4.64 -10.48 -3.16
CA MET A 45 -5.55 -9.92 -2.17
C MET A 45 -6.09 -8.56 -2.62
N GLY A 46 -7.27 -8.17 -2.11
CA GLY A 46 -7.85 -6.86 -2.41
C GLY A 46 -8.29 -6.68 -3.86
N THR A 47 -8.96 -7.66 -4.46
CA THR A 47 -9.42 -7.58 -5.86
C THR A 47 -10.43 -6.46 -6.14
N THR A 48 -11.17 -6.01 -5.11
CA THR A 48 -12.11 -4.89 -5.19
C THR A 48 -11.40 -3.54 -5.03
N VAL A 49 -11.95 -2.45 -5.60
CA VAL A 49 -11.40 -1.09 -5.44
C VAL A 49 -11.14 -0.69 -3.98
N PRO A 50 -12.09 -0.85 -3.03
CA PRO A 50 -11.81 -0.57 -1.61
C PRO A 50 -10.80 -1.57 -1.02
N GLY A 51 -10.81 -2.83 -1.47
CA GLY A 51 -9.81 -3.83 -1.08
C GLY A 51 -8.39 -3.39 -1.44
N LYS A 52 -8.16 -2.93 -2.67
CA LYS A 52 -6.84 -2.46 -3.12
C LYS A 52 -6.27 -1.37 -2.22
N VAL A 53 -7.10 -0.40 -1.83
CA VAL A 53 -6.67 0.71 -0.95
C VAL A 53 -6.32 0.19 0.45
N ILE A 54 -7.13 -0.70 1.02
CA ILE A 54 -6.86 -1.26 2.35
C ILE A 54 -5.58 -2.09 2.35
N PHE A 55 -5.40 -2.95 1.36
CA PHE A 55 -4.20 -3.79 1.27
C PHE A 55 -2.95 -2.98 0.90
N ALA A 56 -3.07 -1.93 0.08
CA ALA A 56 -1.96 -0.99 -0.14
C ALA A 56 -1.54 -0.27 1.15
N ALA A 57 -2.50 0.15 1.98
CA ALA A 57 -2.18 0.73 3.28
C ALA A 57 -1.48 -0.29 4.20
N ARG A 58 -1.89 -1.56 4.17
CA ARG A 58 -1.22 -2.63 4.93
C ARG A 58 0.20 -2.90 4.43
N ASP A 59 0.46 -2.80 3.12
CA ASP A 59 1.82 -2.92 2.56
C ASP A 59 2.74 -1.84 3.11
N GLU A 60 2.28 -0.59 3.12
CA GLU A 60 3.06 0.53 3.65
C GLU A 60 3.35 0.35 5.15
N VAL A 61 2.39 -0.19 5.92
CA VAL A 61 2.62 -0.56 7.32
C VAL A 61 3.65 -1.70 7.42
N CYS A 62 3.57 -2.73 6.58
CA CYS A 62 4.53 -3.84 6.56
C CYS A 62 5.95 -3.31 6.30
N LYS A 63 6.11 -2.50 5.26
CA LYS A 63 7.38 -1.88 4.86
C LYS A 63 7.94 -0.98 5.98
N SER A 64 7.09 -0.15 6.58
CA SER A 64 7.48 0.71 7.69
C SER A 64 7.94 -0.09 8.90
N ASN A 65 7.19 -1.11 9.30
CA ASN A 65 7.51 -1.95 10.45
C ASN A 65 8.80 -2.76 10.20
N LEU A 66 8.98 -3.30 9.00
CA LEU A 66 10.17 -4.05 8.62
C LEU A 66 11.42 -3.16 8.61
N SER A 67 11.32 -1.95 8.07
CA SER A 67 12.40 -0.95 8.09
C SER A 67 12.78 -0.57 9.53
N GLN A 68 11.78 -0.33 10.38
CA GLN A 68 12.00 -0.02 11.80
C GLN A 68 12.65 -1.19 12.55
N ALA A 69 12.21 -2.43 12.29
CA ALA A 69 12.82 -3.62 12.88
C ALA A 69 14.30 -3.75 12.49
N ARG A 70 14.64 -3.55 11.21
CA ARG A 70 16.03 -3.60 10.74
C ARG A 70 16.90 -2.51 11.35
N GLU A 71 16.40 -1.28 11.44
CA GLU A 71 17.16 -0.20 12.05
C GLU A 71 17.36 -0.46 13.55
N ALA A 72 16.35 -1.00 14.24
CA ALA A 72 16.49 -1.41 15.64
C ALA A 72 17.54 -2.52 15.83
N VAL A 73 17.57 -3.54 14.97
CA VAL A 73 18.62 -4.57 14.97
C VAL A 73 20.00 -3.93 14.78
N LYS A 74 20.11 -2.99 13.84
CA LYS A 74 21.37 -2.28 13.57
C LYS A 74 21.82 -1.45 14.77
N ILE A 75 20.91 -0.71 15.41
CA ILE A 75 21.20 0.08 16.61
C ILE A 75 21.64 -0.84 17.76
N ALA A 76 20.91 -1.93 18.00
CA ALA A 76 21.26 -2.90 19.03
C ALA A 76 22.65 -3.49 18.81
N ARG A 77 22.98 -3.82 17.56
CA ARG A 77 24.30 -4.31 17.18
C ARG A 77 25.42 -3.30 17.43
N MET A 78 25.19 -2.01 17.14
CA MET A 78 26.17 -0.96 17.42
C MET A 78 26.37 -0.71 18.92
N GLY A 79 25.33 -0.92 19.73
CA GLY A 79 25.39 -0.78 21.18
C GLY A 79 25.94 -2.01 21.91
N ALA A 80 26.03 -3.17 21.26
CA ALA A 80 26.52 -4.40 21.85
C ALA A 80 28.05 -4.36 22.05
N PRO A 81 28.58 -4.74 23.25
CA PRO A 81 30.02 -4.77 23.52
C PRO A 81 30.82 -5.60 22.52
N ASP A 82 30.20 -6.68 22.03
CA ASP A 82 30.80 -7.64 21.09
C ASP A 82 30.38 -7.39 19.62
N GLY A 83 29.59 -6.35 19.35
CA GLY A 83 29.06 -6.07 18.01
C GLY A 83 28.12 -7.16 17.46
N LYS A 84 27.57 -8.01 18.34
CA LYS A 84 26.63 -9.08 18.00
C LYS A 84 25.22 -8.53 17.80
N ALA A 85 24.52 -9.09 16.82
CA ALA A 85 23.09 -8.85 16.64
C ALA A 85 22.30 -9.56 17.77
N PRO A 86 21.09 -9.09 18.13
CA PRO A 86 20.24 -9.79 19.09
C PRO A 86 19.91 -11.21 18.61
N ASP A 87 19.62 -12.14 19.51
CA ASP A 87 19.30 -13.52 19.13
C ASP A 87 17.87 -13.62 18.58
N THR A 88 16.99 -12.73 19.05
CA THR A 88 15.58 -12.64 18.64
C THR A 88 15.11 -11.20 18.38
N LEU A 89 14.04 -11.02 17.59
CA LEU A 89 13.42 -9.70 17.39
C LEU A 89 12.68 -9.22 18.65
N GLU A 90 12.26 -10.14 19.50
CA GLU A 90 11.55 -9.87 20.75
C GLU A 90 12.43 -9.12 21.77
N GLU A 91 13.74 -9.35 21.77
CA GLU A 91 14.72 -8.64 22.59
C GLU A 91 14.76 -7.13 22.33
N LEU A 92 14.34 -6.70 21.14
CA LEU A 92 14.29 -5.28 20.77
C LEU A 92 13.11 -4.53 21.40
N HIS A 93 12.17 -5.25 22.03
CA HIS A 93 10.99 -4.69 22.70
C HIS A 93 10.16 -3.70 21.85
N LEU A 94 10.16 -3.86 20.52
CA LEU A 94 9.43 -2.99 19.58
C LEU A 94 7.91 -3.16 19.67
N GLY A 95 7.45 -4.31 20.17
CA GLY A 95 6.04 -4.67 20.22
C GLY A 95 5.62 -5.64 19.11
N SER A 96 4.49 -6.32 19.31
CA SER A 96 4.03 -7.43 18.44
C SER A 96 3.70 -7.02 17.00
N SER A 97 3.38 -5.75 16.77
CA SER A 97 3.11 -5.22 15.42
C SER A 97 4.37 -5.13 14.56
N PHE A 98 5.56 -5.11 15.18
CA PHE A 98 6.85 -4.99 14.50
C PHE A 98 7.53 -6.33 14.27
N THR A 99 7.01 -7.41 14.86
CA THR A 99 7.51 -8.78 14.68
C THR A 99 6.65 -9.60 13.71
N LYS A 100 5.57 -9.03 13.18
CA LYS A 100 4.57 -9.72 12.35
C LYS A 100 4.13 -8.90 11.16
N CYS A 101 3.75 -9.60 10.08
CA CYS A 101 3.17 -8.97 8.89
C CYS A 101 1.72 -8.48 9.19
N PRO A 102 1.35 -7.25 8.82
CA PRO A 102 -0.01 -6.72 9.01
C PRO A 102 -1.03 -7.25 7.97
N ILE A 103 -0.57 -7.95 6.94
CA ILE A 103 -1.44 -8.58 5.93
C ILE A 103 -1.99 -9.89 6.47
N GLU A 104 -1.08 -10.78 6.84
CA GLU A 104 -1.37 -12.02 7.52
C GLU A 104 -0.83 -11.96 8.95
N PRO A 105 -1.68 -11.66 9.96
CA PRO A 105 -1.23 -11.47 11.34
C PRO A 105 -0.64 -12.73 12.00
N HIS A 106 -0.69 -13.88 11.32
CA HIS A 106 -0.11 -15.14 11.76
C HIS A 106 1.29 -15.40 11.23
N GLU A 107 1.81 -14.55 10.33
CA GLU A 107 3.15 -14.72 9.76
C GLU A 107 4.16 -13.79 10.47
N PRO A 108 5.03 -14.32 11.34
CA PRO A 108 6.13 -13.55 11.91
C PRO A 108 7.18 -13.24 10.84
N TYR A 109 7.92 -12.14 11.02
CA TYR A 109 9.06 -11.86 10.17
C TYR A 109 10.17 -12.89 10.38
N ASN A 110 10.84 -13.26 9.29
CA ASN A 110 12.00 -14.15 9.32
C ASN A 110 13.22 -13.34 9.72
N TYR A 111 13.80 -13.70 10.87
CA TYR A 111 15.02 -13.09 11.39
C TYR A 111 16.19 -14.06 11.35
N ASN A 112 17.32 -13.61 10.84
CA ASN A 112 18.57 -14.36 10.87
C ASN A 112 19.53 -13.73 11.90
N PRO A 113 19.78 -14.36 13.06
CA PRO A 113 20.65 -13.82 14.10
C PRO A 113 22.13 -13.78 13.69
N ALA A 114 22.55 -14.60 12.73
CA ALA A 114 23.94 -14.62 12.25
C ALA A 114 24.26 -13.39 11.39
N THR A 115 23.28 -12.88 10.63
CA THR A 115 23.46 -11.73 9.72
C THR A 115 22.82 -10.45 10.24
N GLY A 116 21.84 -10.56 11.16
CA GLY A 116 20.97 -9.46 11.59
C GLY A 116 19.92 -9.09 10.54
N GLU A 117 19.66 -9.97 9.57
CA GLU A 117 18.74 -9.70 8.47
C GLU A 117 17.30 -10.02 8.86
N VAL A 118 16.38 -9.11 8.52
CA VAL A 118 14.93 -9.28 8.74
C VAL A 118 14.24 -9.27 7.39
N THR A 119 13.46 -10.31 7.09
CA THR A 119 12.71 -10.46 5.84
C THR A 119 11.25 -10.78 6.13
N CYS A 120 10.35 -10.32 5.25
CA CYS A 120 8.94 -10.67 5.31
C CYS A 120 8.68 -11.91 4.44
N PRO A 121 8.05 -12.98 4.97
CA PRO A 121 7.71 -14.17 4.18
C PRO A 121 6.58 -13.91 3.16
N HIS A 122 5.84 -12.81 3.31
CA HIS A 122 4.68 -12.50 2.48
C HIS A 122 5.07 -12.35 0.99
N PRO A 123 4.29 -12.95 0.06
CA PRO A 123 4.58 -12.89 -1.37
C PRO A 123 4.77 -11.46 -1.89
N GLY A 124 5.96 -11.18 -2.44
CA GLY A 124 6.33 -9.86 -2.97
C GLY A 124 6.88 -8.86 -1.96
N HIS A 125 7.03 -9.26 -0.68
CA HIS A 125 7.53 -8.40 0.40
C HIS A 125 8.92 -8.79 0.92
N GLY A 126 9.52 -9.85 0.37
CA GLY A 126 10.86 -10.31 0.77
C GLY A 126 11.95 -9.24 0.59
N ASP A 127 11.80 -8.41 -0.45
CA ASP A 127 12.78 -7.37 -0.84
C ASP A 127 12.45 -5.96 -0.32
N TYR A 128 11.40 -5.82 0.49
CA TYR A 128 11.05 -4.52 1.09
C TYR A 128 12.18 -3.99 1.96
#